data_AF-A0A370HAU8-F1
#
_entry.id   AF-A0A370HAU8-F1
#
_cell.length_a   1.000
_cell.length_b   1.000
_cell.length_c   1.000
_cell.angle_alpha   90.00
_cell.angle_beta   90.00
_cell.angle_gamma   90.00
#
_symmetry.space_group_name_H-M   'P 1'
#
loop_
_entity.id
_entity.type
_entity.pdbx_description
1 polymer ?
#
loop_
_entity_poly.entity_id
_entity_poly.type
_entity_poly.pdbx_seq_one_letter_code
_entity_poly.pdbx_strand_id
1 'polypeptide(L)'
;MGEDSTGPPLECIGGSGECRCNTAIFAGIADQLVRQLFDVGLQLDTIGAVFEGEETSTIQLDKTRTALSDILAGLDHMIRDTGLAMLSVTAALPEAELQRRRR
;
A
#
# COMPACT_ATOMS: atom_id res chain seq x y z
N MET A 1 -27.77 -18.09 29.71
CA MET A 1 -27.86 -17.24 28.50
C MET A 1 -26.49 -16.61 28.32
N GLY A 2 -25.74 -17.11 27.35
CA GLY A 2 -24.44 -16.59 26.96
C GLY A 2 -24.24 -17.05 25.53
N GLU A 3 -24.54 -16.15 24.59
CA GLU A 3 -24.39 -16.40 23.16
C GLU A 3 -22.91 -16.28 22.82
N ASP A 4 -22.26 -17.42 22.63
CA ASP A 4 -20.90 -17.48 22.09
C ASP A 4 -21.01 -17.31 20.57
N SER A 5 -20.90 -16.06 20.14
CA SER A 5 -20.96 -15.64 18.74
C SER A 5 -19.64 -15.99 18.05
N THR A 6 -19.43 -17.28 17.79
CA THR A 6 -18.39 -17.73 16.86
C THR A 6 -18.86 -17.44 15.43
N GLY A 7 -18.51 -16.26 14.91
CA GLY A 7 -18.66 -15.97 13.49
C GLY A 7 -17.94 -17.02 12.65
N PRO A 8 -18.49 -17.44 11.50
CA PRO A 8 -17.91 -18.52 10.73
C PRO A 8 -16.51 -18.14 10.23
N PRO A 9 -15.54 -19.07 10.21
CA PRO A 9 -14.28 -18.83 9.54
C PRO A 9 -14.56 -18.61 8.05
N LEU A 10 -13.85 -17.65 7.46
CA LEU A 10 -13.89 -17.37 6.03
C LEU A 10 -13.31 -18.56 5.26
N GLU A 11 -14.10 -19.62 5.08
CA GLU A 11 -13.72 -20.76 4.26
C GLU A 11 -13.89 -20.39 2.77
N CYS A 12 -12.76 -20.22 2.05
CA CYS A 12 -12.73 -20.12 0.59
C CYS A 12 -13.19 -21.48 0.00
N ILE A 13 -14.50 -21.71 -0.16
CA ILE A 13 -15.06 -22.92 -0.78
C ILE A 13 -15.12 -22.77 -2.31
N GLY A 14 -14.36 -23.62 -3.01
CA GLY A 14 -14.65 -24.15 -4.36
C GLY A 14 -14.46 -23.23 -5.57
N GLY A 15 -13.42 -23.48 -6.37
CA GLY A 15 -13.25 -23.23 -7.83
C GLY A 15 -13.38 -21.80 -8.40
N SER A 16 -14.05 -20.91 -7.68
CA SER A 16 -14.22 -19.47 -7.91
C SER A 16 -13.69 -18.64 -6.72
N GLY A 17 -13.42 -19.32 -5.59
CA GLY A 17 -12.86 -18.76 -4.37
C GLY A 17 -11.43 -18.25 -4.55
N GLU A 18 -10.58 -18.90 -5.34
CA GLU A 18 -9.21 -18.43 -5.60
C GLU A 18 -9.21 -17.07 -6.30
N CYS A 19 -10.10 -16.84 -7.26
CA CYS A 19 -10.18 -15.55 -7.97
C CYS A 19 -10.66 -14.42 -7.04
N ARG A 20 -11.63 -14.69 -6.15
CA ARG A 20 -12.12 -13.72 -5.16
C ARG A 20 -11.13 -13.47 -4.02
N CYS A 21 -10.50 -14.52 -3.47
CA CYS A 21 -9.51 -14.40 -2.40
C CYS A 21 -8.26 -13.63 -2.93
N ASN A 22 -7.84 -13.84 -4.20
CA ASN A 22 -6.79 -13.05 -4.85
C ASN A 22 -7.18 -11.58 -5.12
N THR A 23 -8.44 -11.33 -5.49
CA THR A 23 -8.95 -9.96 -5.68
C THR A 23 -8.99 -9.19 -4.36
N ALA A 24 -9.39 -9.84 -3.26
CA ALA A 24 -9.38 -9.23 -1.93
C ALA A 24 -7.96 -8.91 -1.43
N ILE A 25 -7.00 -9.80 -1.67
CA ILE A 25 -5.59 -9.56 -1.34
C ILE A 25 -5.03 -8.39 -2.17
N PHE A 26 -5.31 -8.37 -3.48
CA PHE A 26 -4.92 -7.26 -4.36
C PHE A 26 -5.50 -5.93 -3.88
N ALA A 27 -6.80 -5.91 -3.54
CA ALA A 27 -7.46 -4.72 -3.02
C ALA A 27 -6.87 -4.26 -1.68
N GLY A 28 -6.49 -5.19 -0.79
CA GLY A 28 -5.82 -4.87 0.47
C GLY A 28 -4.44 -4.23 0.27
N ILE A 29 -3.63 -4.78 -0.63
CA ILE A 29 -2.31 -4.21 -0.98
C ILE A 29 -2.47 -2.82 -1.60
N ALA A 30 -3.45 -2.65 -2.50
CA ALA A 30 -3.74 -1.37 -3.14
C ALA A 30 -4.25 -0.32 -2.14
N ASP A 31 -5.16 -0.70 -1.22
CA ASP A 31 -5.66 0.19 -0.16
C ASP A 31 -4.51 0.66 0.75
N GLN A 32 -3.63 -0.25 1.15
CA GLN A 32 -2.47 0.08 1.96
C GLN A 32 -1.54 1.07 1.24
N LEU A 33 -1.23 0.83 -0.04
CA LEU A 33 -0.42 1.75 -0.84
C LEU A 33 -1.06 3.14 -0.92
N VAL A 34 -2.37 3.21 -1.20
CA VAL A 34 -3.09 4.49 -1.32
C VAL A 34 -3.07 5.26 -0.01
N ARG A 35 -3.28 4.60 1.14
CA ARG A 35 -3.18 5.23 2.47
C ARG A 35 -1.79 5.83 2.70
N GLN A 36 -0.74 5.05 2.42
CA GLN A 36 0.63 5.50 2.60
C GLN A 36 0.99 6.67 1.68
N LEU A 37 0.50 6.68 0.43
CA LEU A 37 0.66 7.81 -0.48
C LEU A 37 -0.08 9.05 0.00
N PHE A 38 -1.26 8.89 0.60
CA PHE A 38 -2.02 10.00 1.18
C PHE A 38 -1.27 10.63 2.36
N ASP A 39 -0.69 9.80 3.24
CA ASP A 39 0.14 10.27 4.35
C ASP A 39 1.38 11.03 3.86
N VAL A 40 2.04 10.57 2.80
CA VAL A 40 3.14 11.30 2.16
C VAL A 40 2.67 12.64 1.60
N GLY A 41 1.49 12.68 0.97
CA GLY A 41 0.88 13.92 0.49
C GLY A 41 0.67 14.94 1.60
N LEU A 42 0.18 14.51 2.77
CA LEU A 42 0.01 15.37 3.95
C LEU A 42 1.34 15.90 4.49
N GLN A 43 2.39 15.07 4.48
CA GLN A 43 3.73 15.51 4.88
C GLN A 43 4.31 16.56 3.92
N LEU A 44 4.11 16.37 2.62
CA LEU A 44 4.54 17.33 1.60
C LEU A 44 3.78 18.66 1.68
N ASP A 45 2.48 18.63 1.98
CA ASP A 45 1.68 19.83 2.23
C ASP A 45 2.23 20.62 3.43
N THR A 46 2.56 19.92 4.51
CA THR A 46 3.20 20.51 5.70
C THR A 46 4.55 21.15 5.35
N ILE A 47 5.34 20.51 4.49
CA ILE A 47 6.60 21.05 3.99
C ILE A 47 6.37 22.29 3.12
N GLY A 48 5.36 22.26 2.23
CA GLY A 48 4.98 23.39 1.39
C GLY A 48 4.67 24.64 2.20
N ALA A 49 3.90 24.49 3.29
CA ALA A 49 3.58 25.57 4.21
C ALA A 49 4.82 26.24 4.85
N VAL A 50 5.93 25.51 5.02
CA VAL A 50 7.19 26.08 5.53
C VAL A 50 7.84 27.04 4.52
N PHE A 51 7.66 26.80 3.23
CA PHE A 51 8.20 27.63 2.15
C PHE A 51 7.30 28.82 1.78
N GLU A 52 6.02 28.78 2.12
CA GLU A 52 5.08 29.89 1.90
C GLU A 52 5.23 31.03 2.94
N GLY A 53 5.94 30.78 4.06
CA GLY A 53 6.22 31.79 5.08
C GLY A 53 7.24 32.84 4.64
N GLU A 54 7.03 34.10 5.07
CA GLU A 54 7.89 35.25 4.69
C GLU A 54 9.35 35.16 5.15
N GLU A 55 9.69 34.31 6.13
CA GLU A 55 11.05 34.19 6.65
C GLU A 55 11.37 32.77 7.15
N THR A 56 11.85 31.90 6.26
CA THR A 56 12.29 30.54 6.61
C THR A 56 13.72 30.58 7.15
N SER A 57 13.93 30.22 8.42
CA SER A 57 15.28 30.14 8.98
C SER A 57 16.10 28.99 8.37
N THR A 58 17.43 29.11 8.37
CA THR A 58 18.34 28.05 7.90
C THR A 58 18.15 26.72 8.64
N ILE A 59 17.83 26.78 9.94
CA ILE A 59 17.49 25.60 10.75
C ILE A 59 16.21 24.92 10.23
N GLN A 60 15.21 25.70 9.81
CA GLN A 60 14.00 25.14 9.22
C GLN A 60 14.29 24.52 7.85
N LEU A 61 15.13 25.15 7.02
CA LEU A 61 15.54 24.58 5.73
C LEU A 61 16.27 23.23 5.88
N ASP A 62 17.17 23.10 6.85
CA ASP A 62 17.87 21.83 7.12
C ASP A 62 16.93 20.73 7.62
N LYS A 63 15.95 21.09 8.46
CA LYS A 63 14.90 20.16 8.91
C LYS A 63 14.02 19.73 7.73
N THR A 64 13.59 20.67 6.90
CA THR A 64 12.80 20.39 5.70
C THR A 64 13.55 19.51 4.72
N ARG A 65 14.86 19.74 4.54
CA ARG A 65 15.72 18.90 3.70
C ARG A 65 15.79 17.47 4.23
N THR A 66 15.95 17.30 5.53
CA THR A 66 15.95 15.98 6.18
C THR A 66 14.61 15.29 5.97
N ALA A 67 13.51 15.99 6.27
CA ALA A 67 12.16 15.46 6.08
C ALA A 67 11.88 15.04 4.63
N LEU A 68 12.32 15.83 3.64
CA LEU A 68 12.18 15.46 2.24
C LEU A 68 13.01 14.22 1.88
N SER A 69 14.21 14.08 2.44
CA SER A 69 15.05 12.91 2.23
C SER A 69 14.42 11.64 2.83
N ASP A 70 13.83 11.76 4.01
CA ASP A 70 13.10 10.67 4.67
C ASP A 70 11.85 10.27 3.88
N ILE A 71 11.11 11.24 3.33
CA ILE A 71 9.96 10.98 2.43
C ILE A 71 10.40 10.20 1.19
N LEU A 72 11.49 10.61 0.54
CA LEU A 72 11.99 9.92 -0.66
C LEU A 72 12.43 8.48 -0.34
N ALA A 73 13.15 8.29 0.76
CA ALA A 73 13.53 6.95 1.21
C ALA A 73 12.31 6.07 1.55
N GLY A 74 11.29 6.67 2.18
CA GLY A 74 10.03 6.02 2.50
C GLY A 74 9.23 5.61 1.25
N LEU A 75 9.18 6.47 0.24
CA LEU A 75 8.56 6.16 -1.06
C LEU A 75 9.25 4.99 -1.76
N ASP A 76 10.59 4.95 -1.76
CA ASP A 76 11.35 3.84 -2.34
C ASP A 76 11.05 2.51 -1.64
N HIS A 77 10.93 2.52 -0.30
CA HIS A 77 10.56 1.33 0.47
C HIS A 77 9.12 0.91 0.16
N MET A 78 8.19 1.85 0.12
CA MET A 78 6.79 1.61 -0.19
C MET A 78 6.60 0.96 -1.57
N ILE A 79 7.29 1.47 -2.59
CA ILE A 79 7.26 0.92 -3.95
C ILE A 79 7.81 -0.50 -3.96
N ARG A 80 8.95 -0.72 -3.29
CA ARG A 80 9.58 -2.05 -3.21
C ARG A 80 8.67 -3.06 -2.51
N ASP A 81 8.16 -2.73 -1.34
CA ASP A 81 7.36 -3.65 -0.52
C ASP A 81 6.03 -3.98 -1.19
N THR A 82 5.36 -2.96 -1.73
CA THR A 82 4.12 -3.15 -2.49
C THR A 82 4.35 -3.95 -3.75
N GLY A 83 5.45 -3.67 -4.47
CA GLY A 83 5.85 -4.43 -5.66
C GLY A 83 6.10 -5.90 -5.35
N LEU A 84 6.84 -6.21 -4.27
CA LEU A 84 7.10 -7.59 -3.83
C LEU A 84 5.81 -8.30 -3.41
N ALA A 85 4.92 -7.61 -2.70
CA ALA A 85 3.62 -8.15 -2.33
C ALA A 85 2.77 -8.49 -3.58
N MET A 86 2.69 -7.58 -4.55
CA MET A 86 1.96 -7.82 -5.81
C MET A 86 2.58 -8.92 -6.67
N LEU A 87 3.91 -8.98 -6.76
CA LEU A 87 4.59 -10.07 -7.46
C LEU A 87 4.32 -11.42 -6.80
N SER A 88 4.24 -11.46 -5.46
CA SER A 88 3.90 -12.69 -4.74
C SER A 88 2.48 -13.16 -5.03
N VAL A 89 1.51 -12.24 -5.08
CA VAL A 89 0.11 -12.55 -5.43
C VAL A 89 0.00 -13.03 -6.87
N THR A 90 0.68 -12.36 -7.81
CA THR A 90 0.62 -12.71 -9.22
C THR A 90 1.41 -13.97 -9.58
N ALA A 91 2.49 -14.28 -8.86
CA ALA A 91 3.23 -15.54 -8.98
C ALA A 91 2.44 -16.74 -8.42
N ALA A 92 1.56 -16.51 -7.43
CA ALA A 92 0.66 -17.52 -6.88
C ALA A 92 -0.60 -17.74 -7.72
N LEU A 93 -0.87 -16.89 -8.73
CA LEU A 93 -1.91 -17.17 -9.73
C LEU A 93 -1.45 -18.39 -10.54
N PRO A 94 -2.19 -19.51 -10.52
CA PRO A 94 -1.75 -20.71 -11.20
C PRO A 94 -1.62 -20.44 -12.70
N GLU A 95 -0.57 -21.00 -13.32
CA GLU A 95 -0.25 -20.96 -14.76
C GLU A 95 -1.45 -21.26 -15.69
N ALA A 96 -2.55 -21.80 -15.14
CA ALA A 96 -3.83 -22.05 -15.79
C ALA A 96 -4.43 -20.82 -16.51
N GLU A 97 -4.30 -19.60 -15.98
CA GLU A 97 -4.85 -18.39 -16.63
C GLU A 97 -3.90 -17.86 -17.73
N LEU A 98 -2.59 -18.03 -17.56
CA LEU A 98 -1.58 -17.70 -18.58
C LEU A 98 -1.64 -18.64 -19.79
N GLN A 99 -2.03 -19.91 -19.59
CA GLN A 99 -2.28 -20.85 -20.69
C GLN A 99 -3.57 -20.55 -21.46
N ARG A 100 -4.62 -20.05 -20.80
CA ARG A 100 -5.88 -19.64 -21.47
C ARG A 100 -5.70 -18.43 -22.38
N ARG A 101 -4.84 -17.47 -22.03
CA ARG A 101 -4.55 -16.29 -22.87
C ARG A 101 -3.63 -16.58 -24.06
N ARG A 102 -3.00 -17.75 -24.11
CA ARG A 102 -2.10 -18.19 -25.19
C ARG A 102 -2.77 -19.07 -26.25
N ARG A 103 -4.07 -19.40 -26.09
CA ARG A 103 -4.87 -20.15 -27.08
C ARG A 103 -5.77 -19.24 -27.88
#